data_AF-A0A4P9ZYR0-F1
#
_entry.id   AF-A0A4P9ZYR0-F1
#
_cell.length_a   1.000
_cell.length_b   1.000
_cell.length_c   1.000
_cell.angle_alpha   90.00
_cell.angle_beta   90.00
_cell.angle_gamma   90.00
#
_symmetry.space_group_name_H-M   'P 1'
#
loop_
_entity.id
_entity.type
_entity.pdbx_description
1 polymer ?
#
loop_
_entity_poly.entity_id
_entity_poly.type
_entity_poly.pdbx_seq_one_letter_code
_entity_poly.pdbx_strand_id
1 'polypeptide(L)'
;MNSLDYQSSDSEASLAGSRKTSKCLFPQKLYRILNNPEYNDYLWWNDSGDRFYLDRNRICESGLLLRHFKTGKRESFERQLRGYHFKLMIDNRKSKDKGKNIVDYSHPCFLRSQPALLVNVKNQGNHRKTQMRHQAKAAKAHALATAELAAISAPSSPETNAFTNAYSIIALYTHASRYPQ
;
A
#
# COMPACT_ATOMS: atom_id res chain seq x y z
N MET A 1 63.72 13.53 -12.73
CA MET A 1 62.58 14.44 -12.55
C MET A 1 61.36 13.60 -12.18
N ASN A 2 60.94 13.74 -10.91
CA ASN A 2 59.72 13.32 -10.21
C ASN A 2 58.92 12.05 -10.61
N SER A 3 59.02 11.09 -9.69
CA SER A 3 57.98 10.24 -9.07
C SER A 3 56.51 10.70 -9.21
N LEU A 4 55.60 9.75 -9.49
CA LEU A 4 54.67 9.22 -8.49
C LEU A 4 53.74 8.13 -9.07
N ASP A 5 53.66 7.04 -8.31
CA ASP A 5 52.70 5.95 -8.34
C ASP A 5 51.23 6.40 -8.40
N TYR A 6 50.41 5.67 -9.16
CA TYR A 6 49.04 5.38 -8.73
C TYR A 6 48.49 4.13 -9.43
N GLN A 7 48.80 2.97 -8.86
CA GLN A 7 47.84 1.87 -8.84
C GLN A 7 46.62 2.33 -8.02
N SER A 8 45.43 2.32 -8.62
CA SER A 8 44.22 2.14 -7.83
C SER A 8 43.13 1.45 -8.64
N SER A 9 42.80 0.28 -8.12
CA SER A 9 41.60 -0.48 -8.36
C SER A 9 40.36 0.40 -8.18
N ASP A 10 39.40 0.29 -9.09
CA ASP A 10 38.00 0.38 -8.67
C ASP A 10 37.18 -0.72 -9.34
N SER A 11 36.91 -1.70 -8.49
CA SER A 11 35.97 -2.80 -8.70
C SER A 11 34.59 -2.30 -8.28
N GLU A 12 33.91 -1.54 -9.13
CA GLU A 12 32.58 -1.01 -8.80
C GLU A 12 31.46 -1.92 -9.31
N ALA A 13 30.89 -2.63 -8.35
CA ALA A 13 29.49 -3.03 -8.25
C ALA A 13 28.95 -4.06 -9.25
N SER A 14 29.39 -5.31 -9.07
CA SER A 14 28.58 -6.48 -9.37
C SER A 14 27.36 -6.55 -8.42
N LEU A 15 26.21 -6.03 -8.86
CA LEU A 15 24.91 -6.22 -8.20
C LEU A 15 23.82 -6.61 -9.22
N ALA A 16 24.06 -7.69 -9.96
CA ALA A 16 23.02 -8.36 -10.75
C ALA A 16 22.71 -9.76 -10.20
N GLY A 17 22.55 -9.85 -8.87
CA GLY A 17 22.12 -11.06 -8.18
C GLY A 17 20.61 -11.30 -8.31
N SER A 18 20.25 -12.44 -8.91
CA SER A 18 18.97 -13.15 -8.80
C SER A 18 17.73 -12.48 -9.40
N ARG A 19 17.52 -12.72 -10.70
CA ARG A 19 16.20 -12.66 -11.37
C ARG A 19 15.26 -13.74 -10.83
N LYS A 20 14.72 -13.53 -9.63
CA LYS A 20 13.34 -13.92 -9.33
C LYS A 20 12.51 -12.70 -9.69
N THR A 21 11.43 -12.84 -10.45
CA THR A 21 10.48 -11.75 -10.71
C THR A 21 9.69 -11.46 -9.43
N SER A 22 10.38 -11.12 -8.35
CA SER A 22 9.81 -10.52 -7.16
C SER A 22 9.35 -9.14 -7.59
N LYS A 23 8.06 -8.85 -7.39
CA LYS A 23 7.54 -7.49 -7.52
C LYS A 23 8.47 -6.57 -6.71
N CYS A 24 9.21 -5.70 -7.40
CA CYS A 24 10.05 -4.69 -6.77
C CYS A 24 9.19 -3.92 -5.77
N LEU A 25 9.62 -3.88 -4.51
CA LEU A 25 8.85 -3.22 -3.46
C LEU A 25 8.82 -1.71 -3.73
N PHE A 26 7.75 -1.04 -3.35
CA PHE A 26 7.59 0.40 -3.58
C PHE A 26 8.82 1.24 -3.16
N PRO A 27 9.44 1.04 -1.97
CA PRO A 27 10.63 1.79 -1.58
C PRO A 27 11.81 1.56 -2.52
N GLN A 28 12.04 0.32 -2.96
CA GLN A 28 13.11 0.00 -3.91
C GLN A 28 12.89 0.68 -5.26
N LYS A 29 11.64 0.69 -5.74
CA LYS A 29 11.28 1.38 -6.98
C LYS A 29 11.47 2.90 -6.85
N LEU A 30 11.01 3.48 -5.75
CA LEU A 30 11.18 4.91 -5.46
C LEU A 30 12.66 5.31 -5.40
N TYR A 31 13.50 4.51 -4.74
CA TYR A 31 14.95 4.75 -4.65
C TYR A 31 15.61 4.78 -6.04
N ARG A 32 15.26 3.82 -6.91
CA ARG A 32 15.77 3.80 -8.30
C ARG A 32 15.35 5.03 -9.11
N ILE A 33 14.11 5.48 -8.93
CA ILE A 33 13.61 6.68 -9.60
C ILE A 33 14.39 7.91 -9.12
N LEU A 34 14.57 8.07 -7.81
CA LEU A 34 15.28 9.22 -7.24
C LEU A 34 16.77 9.30 -7.62
N ASN A 35 17.39 8.17 -7.97
CA ASN A 35 18.78 8.14 -8.43
C ASN A 35 18.92 8.34 -9.94
N ASN A 36 17.83 8.41 -10.70
CA ASN A 36 17.89 8.65 -12.14
C ASN A 36 17.80 10.17 -12.41
N PRO A 37 18.84 10.79 -12.99
CA PRO A 37 18.85 12.23 -13.27
C PRO A 37 17.75 12.68 -14.24
N GLU A 38 17.20 11.77 -15.07
CA GLU A 38 16.06 12.03 -15.96
C GLU A 38 14.83 12.59 -15.22
N TYR A 39 14.70 12.30 -13.92
CA TYR A 39 13.52 12.62 -13.12
C TYR A 39 13.74 13.78 -12.15
N ASN A 40 14.94 14.38 -12.15
CA ASN A 40 15.33 15.42 -11.19
C ASN A 40 14.45 16.68 -11.24
N ASP A 41 13.77 16.93 -12.37
CA ASP A 41 12.89 18.10 -12.54
C ASP A 41 11.62 18.05 -11.69
N TYR A 42 11.24 16.87 -11.18
CA TYR A 42 10.00 16.69 -10.43
C TYR A 42 10.12 15.76 -9.23
N LEU A 43 11.17 14.95 -9.13
CA LEU A 43 11.46 14.10 -7.98
C LEU A 43 12.98 13.92 -7.79
N TRP A 44 13.57 14.55 -6.77
CA TRP A 44 15.02 14.54 -6.54
C TRP A 44 15.40 14.48 -5.06
N TRP A 45 16.62 14.04 -4.77
CA TRP A 45 17.19 14.05 -3.42
C TRP A 45 17.57 15.46 -2.97
N ASN A 46 17.57 15.70 -1.66
CA ASN A 46 18.30 16.83 -1.10
C ASN A 46 19.81 16.59 -1.10
N ASP A 47 20.59 17.64 -0.85
CA ASP A 47 22.06 17.60 -0.89
C ASP A 47 22.62 16.53 0.06
N SER A 48 22.07 16.47 1.28
CA SER A 48 22.43 15.50 2.32
C SER A 48 21.99 14.07 2.00
N GLY A 49 21.00 13.87 1.13
CA GLY A 49 20.45 12.56 0.77
C GLY A 49 19.61 11.87 1.86
N ASP A 50 19.16 12.60 2.88
CA ASP A 50 18.27 12.11 3.95
C ASP A 50 16.78 12.42 3.68
N ARG A 51 16.51 13.24 2.66
CA ARG A 51 15.17 13.67 2.25
C ARG A 51 15.08 13.73 0.73
N PHE A 52 13.87 13.71 0.23
CA PHE A 52 13.62 13.98 -1.18
C PHE A 52 12.51 14.99 -1.35
N TYR A 53 12.61 15.74 -2.44
CA TYR A 53 11.65 16.73 -2.88
C TYR A 53 10.73 16.14 -3.93
N LEU A 54 9.46 16.50 -3.87
CA LEU A 54 8.46 16.15 -4.85
C LEU A 54 7.74 17.40 -5.32
N ASP A 55 7.82 17.71 -6.62
CA ASP A 55 6.95 18.69 -7.24
C ASP A 55 5.60 18.05 -7.58
N ARG A 56 4.56 18.41 -6.81
CA ARG A 56 3.24 17.79 -6.95
C ARG A 56 2.55 18.12 -8.28
N ASN A 57 2.85 19.27 -8.89
CA ASN A 57 2.24 19.65 -10.15
C ASN A 57 2.93 18.90 -11.30
N ARG A 58 4.26 18.98 -11.35
CA ARG A 58 5.04 18.39 -12.46
C ARG A 58 5.04 16.87 -12.47
N ILE A 59 5.00 16.20 -11.31
CA ILE A 59 4.96 14.73 -11.30
C ILE A 59 3.73 14.16 -12.01
N CYS A 60 2.59 14.86 -11.94
CA CYS A 60 1.35 14.45 -12.58
C CYS A 60 1.45 14.59 -14.11
N GLU A 61 2.05 15.69 -14.57
CA GLU A 61 2.22 16.04 -15.99
C GLU A 61 3.31 15.21 -16.68
N SER A 62 4.37 14.85 -15.95
CA SER A 62 5.55 14.12 -16.49
C SER A 62 5.24 12.71 -17.03
N GLY A 63 4.10 12.12 -16.67
CA GLY A 63 3.80 10.72 -16.98
C GLY A 63 4.65 9.70 -16.21
N LEU A 64 5.59 10.13 -15.34
CA LEU A 64 6.42 9.23 -14.52
C LEU A 64 5.56 8.23 -13.74
N LEU A 65 4.42 8.68 -13.22
CA LEU A 65 3.52 7.83 -12.45
C LEU A 65 2.94 6.68 -13.27
N LEU A 66 2.59 6.89 -14.55
CA LEU A 66 2.11 5.82 -15.43
C LEU A 66 3.26 4.92 -15.90
N ARG A 67 4.46 5.47 -16.09
CA ARG A 67 5.65 4.71 -16.51
C ARG A 67 6.12 3.74 -15.42
N HIS A 68 6.09 4.17 -14.17
CA HIS A 68 6.64 3.41 -13.04
C HIS A 68 5.59 2.80 -12.13
N PHE A 69 4.39 3.34 -12.04
CA PHE A 69 3.33 2.81 -11.18
C PHE A 69 2.12 2.40 -12.02
N LYS A 70 1.23 1.61 -11.41
CA LYS A 70 0.02 1.13 -12.08
C LYS A 70 -1.02 2.22 -12.35
N THR A 71 -0.90 3.34 -11.65
CA THR A 71 -1.87 4.42 -11.67
C THR A 71 -1.12 5.72 -11.90
N GLY A 72 -1.61 6.55 -12.82
CA GLY A 72 -1.07 7.90 -13.08
C GLY A 72 -1.42 8.95 -12.04
N LYS A 73 -2.16 8.57 -10.99
CA LYS A 73 -2.70 9.48 -9.98
C LYS A 73 -1.70 9.66 -8.84
N ARG A 74 -1.28 10.90 -8.59
CA ARG A 74 -0.38 11.27 -7.48
C ARG A 74 -0.92 10.82 -6.13
N GLU A 75 -2.24 10.79 -5.95
CA GLU A 75 -2.87 10.37 -4.70
C GLU A 75 -2.49 8.93 -4.37
N SER A 76 -2.43 8.05 -5.37
CA SER A 76 -2.02 6.65 -5.18
C SER A 76 -0.54 6.56 -4.74
N PHE A 77 0.31 7.39 -5.33
CA PHE A 77 1.73 7.49 -4.95
C PHE A 77 1.89 7.99 -3.50
N GLU A 78 1.20 9.06 -3.12
CA GLU A 78 1.25 9.56 -1.75
C GLU A 78 0.63 8.58 -0.73
N ARG A 79 -0.38 7.79 -1.12
CA ARG A 79 -0.90 6.71 -0.26
C ARG A 79 0.15 5.63 -0.03
N GLN A 80 0.99 5.31 -1.02
CA GLN A 80 2.13 4.41 -0.81
C GLN A 80 3.12 5.05 0.17
N LEU A 81 3.53 6.32 -0.03
CA LEU A 81 4.40 7.04 0.90
C LEU A 81 3.87 6.97 2.34
N ARG A 82 2.59 7.28 2.54
CA ARG A 82 1.92 7.18 3.84
C ARG A 82 1.94 5.76 4.41
N GLY A 83 1.72 4.74 3.59
CA GLY A 83 1.73 3.33 4.00
C GLY A 83 3.10 2.80 4.43
N TYR A 84 4.19 3.40 3.92
CA TYR A 84 5.57 3.13 4.33
C TYR A 84 6.11 4.14 5.35
N HIS A 85 5.23 4.95 5.96
CA HIS A 85 5.58 5.89 7.02
C HIS A 85 6.58 6.98 6.63
N PHE A 86 6.61 7.38 5.35
CA PHE A 86 7.32 8.59 4.95
C PHE A 86 6.65 9.80 5.60
N LYS A 87 7.45 10.61 6.30
CA LYS A 87 6.99 11.82 6.98
C LYS A 87 7.12 13.01 6.03
N LEU A 88 6.04 13.78 5.91
CA LEU A 88 6.04 15.07 5.23
C LEU A 88 6.70 16.09 6.17
N MET A 89 7.87 16.62 5.81
CA MET A 89 8.64 17.55 6.64
C MET A 89 8.21 18.98 6.41
N ILE A 90 8.13 19.40 5.15
CA ILE A 90 7.78 20.76 4.74
C ILE A 90 6.74 20.68 3.62
N ASP A 91 5.74 21.54 3.71
CA ASP A 91 4.75 21.74 2.66
C ASP A 91 4.86 23.19 2.15
N ASN A 92 5.60 23.39 1.05
CA ASN A 92 5.88 24.73 0.53
C ASN A 92 4.68 25.38 -0.16
N ARG A 93 3.48 24.77 -0.14
CA ARG A 93 2.24 25.44 -0.59
C ARG A 93 1.96 26.76 0.13
N LYS A 94 2.50 26.92 1.35
CA LYS A 94 2.38 28.14 2.16
C LYS A 94 3.53 29.13 1.94
N SER A 95 4.57 28.75 1.20
CA SER A 95 5.67 29.64 0.88
C SER A 95 5.19 30.72 -0.09
N LYS A 96 5.72 31.95 0.07
CA LYS A 96 5.34 33.13 -0.71
C LYS A 96 5.76 33.00 -2.19
N ASP A 97 6.56 32.00 -2.54
CA ASP A 97 6.88 31.58 -3.90
C ASP A 97 5.72 30.84 -4.54
N LYS A 98 4.78 31.63 -5.08
CA LYS A 98 3.47 31.23 -5.65
C LYS A 98 3.52 30.24 -6.84
N GLY A 99 4.68 29.70 -7.21
CA GLY A 99 4.85 28.85 -8.39
C GLY A 99 5.16 27.38 -8.13
N LYS A 100 5.62 27.01 -6.93
CA LYS A 100 6.22 25.68 -6.70
C LYS A 100 5.49 24.93 -5.59
N ASN A 101 4.62 23.98 -5.98
CA ASN A 101 3.94 23.04 -5.07
C ASN A 101 4.87 21.88 -4.68
N ILE A 102 6.05 22.24 -4.18
CA ILE A 102 7.11 21.31 -3.80
C ILE A 102 6.93 20.91 -2.34
N VAL A 103 7.09 19.63 -2.08
CA VAL A 103 7.02 19.08 -0.73
C VAL A 103 8.18 18.14 -0.43
N ASP A 104 8.52 18.06 0.85
CA ASP A 104 9.70 17.35 1.32
C ASP A 104 9.27 16.11 2.11
N TYR A 105 9.81 14.96 1.75
CA TYR A 105 9.59 13.71 2.47
C TYR A 105 10.88 13.17 3.05
N SER A 106 10.78 12.60 4.24
CA SER A 106 11.91 11.96 4.93
C SER A 106 11.50 10.64 5.56
N HIS A 107 12.45 9.72 5.63
CA HIS A 107 12.32 8.46 6.36
C HIS A 107 13.71 8.01 6.85
N PRO A 108 13.87 7.59 8.12
CA PRO A 108 15.18 7.33 8.73
C PRO A 108 15.97 6.21 8.03
N CYS A 109 15.28 5.19 7.51
CA CYS A 109 15.91 4.07 6.78
C CYS A 109 15.89 4.27 5.24
N PHE A 110 15.62 5.48 4.75
CA PHE A 110 15.57 5.79 3.32
C PHE A 110 16.58 6.89 3.00
N LEU A 111 17.83 6.49 2.79
CA LEU A 111 18.97 7.39 2.59
C LEU A 111 19.64 7.11 1.25
N ARG A 112 20.08 8.16 0.54
CA ARG A 112 20.77 8.04 -0.75
C ARG A 112 22.04 7.19 -0.63
N SER A 113 22.85 7.44 0.39
CA SER A 113 24.14 6.79 0.63
C SER A 113 24.04 5.37 1.20
N GLN A 114 22.90 4.98 1.77
CA GLN A 114 22.74 3.69 2.46
C GLN A 114 21.55 2.88 1.90
N PRO A 115 21.67 2.33 0.68
CA PRO A 115 20.63 1.51 0.07
C PRO A 115 20.33 0.22 0.86
N ALA A 116 21.28 -0.29 1.65
CA ALA A 116 21.09 -1.48 2.48
C ALA A 116 19.95 -1.29 3.50
N LEU A 117 19.68 -0.06 3.96
CA LEU A 117 18.61 0.23 4.91
C LEU A 117 17.20 0.16 4.29
N LEU A 118 17.07 0.11 2.97
CA LEU A 118 15.78 0.03 2.27
C LEU A 118 14.95 -1.18 2.70
N VAL A 119 15.59 -2.27 3.12
CA VAL A 119 14.91 -3.49 3.62
C VAL A 119 14.12 -3.23 4.91
N ASN A 120 14.47 -2.18 5.66
CA ASN A 120 13.82 -1.81 6.91
C ASN A 120 12.59 -0.91 6.70
N VAL A 121 12.32 -0.46 5.47
CA VAL A 121 11.17 0.37 5.12
C VAL A 121 9.93 -0.53 4.96
N LYS A 122 9.18 -0.73 6.04
CA LYS A 122 8.03 -1.66 6.12
C LYS A 122 6.70 -0.98 5.82
N ASN A 123 5.76 -1.73 5.23
CA ASN A 123 4.41 -1.27 4.93
C ASN A 123 3.43 -1.67 6.03
N GLN A 124 2.67 -0.70 6.56
CA GLN A 124 1.61 -0.93 7.55
C GLN A 124 0.52 -1.92 7.04
N GLY A 125 0.22 -1.89 5.74
CA GLY A 125 -0.84 -2.71 5.12
C GLY A 125 -0.49 -4.19 5.00
N ASN A 126 0.80 -4.55 4.99
CA ASN A 126 1.21 -5.96 4.93
C ASN A 126 0.91 -6.68 6.26
N HIS A 127 1.00 -5.99 7.39
CA HIS A 127 0.67 -6.56 8.69
C HIS A 127 -0.83 -6.88 8.83
N ARG A 128 -1.72 -5.98 8.37
CA ARG A 128 -3.18 -6.19 8.45
C ARG A 128 -3.68 -7.30 7.52
N LYS A 129 -3.14 -7.41 6.29
CA LYS A 129 -3.52 -8.48 5.35
C LYS A 129 -3.07 -9.87 5.81
N THR A 130 -1.90 -9.96 6.44
CA THR A 130 -1.43 -11.21 7.05
C THR A 130 -2.30 -11.61 8.23
N GLN A 131 -2.69 -10.68 9.11
CA GLN A 131 -3.64 -10.97 10.19
C GLN A 131 -5.01 -11.42 9.68
N MET A 132 -5.60 -10.72 8.71
CA MET A 132 -6.90 -11.13 8.15
C MET A 132 -6.85 -12.49 7.45
N ARG A 133 -5.75 -12.86 6.77
CA ARG A 133 -5.60 -14.20 6.17
C ARG A 133 -5.51 -15.31 7.23
N HIS A 134 -4.82 -15.07 8.35
CA HIS A 134 -4.76 -16.03 9.46
C HIS A 134 -6.12 -16.16 10.15
N GLN A 135 -6.84 -15.05 10.36
CA GLN A 135 -8.19 -15.07 10.92
C GLN A 135 -9.20 -15.77 10.01
N ALA A 136 -9.16 -15.53 8.69
CA ALA A 136 -10.03 -16.21 7.74
C ALA A 136 -9.76 -17.72 7.66
N LYS A 137 -8.50 -18.16 7.80
CA LYS A 137 -8.15 -19.59 7.89
C LYS A 137 -8.65 -20.22 9.20
N ALA A 138 -8.52 -19.52 10.33
CA ALA A 138 -8.99 -20.01 11.63
C ALA A 138 -10.53 -20.09 11.68
N ALA A 139 -11.24 -19.10 11.15
CA ALA A 139 -12.70 -19.11 11.07
C ALA A 139 -13.25 -20.24 10.19
N LYS A 140 -12.57 -20.54 9.07
CA LYS A 140 -12.93 -21.68 8.21
C LYS A 140 -12.69 -23.03 8.88
N ALA A 141 -11.60 -23.17 9.65
CA ALA A 141 -11.33 -24.38 10.41
C ALA A 141 -12.35 -24.60 11.55
N HIS A 142 -12.75 -23.53 12.24
CA HIS A 142 -13.77 -23.59 13.27
C HIS A 142 -15.14 -23.98 12.69
N ALA A 143 -15.57 -23.36 11.58
CA ALA A 143 -16.84 -23.70 10.93
C ALA A 143 -16.91 -25.16 10.46
N LEU A 144 -15.79 -25.74 9.99
CA LEU A 144 -15.71 -27.15 9.61
C LEU A 144 -15.89 -28.08 10.82
N ALA A 145 -15.23 -27.77 11.94
CA ALA A 145 -15.34 -28.56 13.18
C ALA A 145 -16.74 -28.45 13.82
N THR A 146 -17.40 -27.29 13.74
CA THR A 146 -18.77 -27.12 14.23
C THR A 146 -19.79 -27.89 13.38
N ALA A 147 -19.60 -27.96 12.06
CA ALA A 147 -20.47 -28.73 11.16
C ALA A 147 -20.33 -30.25 11.39
N GLU A 148 -19.13 -30.73 11.72
CA GLU A 148 -18.85 -32.14 12.01
C GLU A 148 -19.49 -32.60 13.33
N LEU A 149 -19.48 -31.76 14.37
CA LEU A 149 -20.17 -32.04 15.64
C LEU A 149 -21.71 -32.00 15.52
N ALA A 150 -22.26 -31.14 14.67
CA ALA A 150 -23.71 -31.04 14.45
C ALA A 150 -24.29 -32.25 13.71
N ALA A 151 -23.50 -32.91 12.86
CA ALA A 151 -23.92 -34.09 12.09
C ALA A 151 -24.10 -35.36 12.96
N ILE A 152 -23.48 -35.42 14.14
CA ILE A 152 -23.54 -36.58 15.04
C ILE A 152 -24.82 -36.57 15.92
N SER A 153 -25.53 -35.44 16.01
CA SER A 153 -26.69 -35.25 16.90
C SER A 153 -28.05 -35.27 16.20
N ALA A 154 -28.15 -35.66 14.92
CA ALA A 154 -29.43 -35.65 14.19
C ALA A 154 -30.35 -36.83 14.62
N PRO A 155 -31.52 -36.60 15.24
CA PRO A 155 -32.50 -37.65 15.46
C PRO A 155 -33.33 -37.88 14.17
N SER A 156 -33.46 -39.14 13.79
CA SER A 156 -34.34 -39.61 12.70
C SER A 156 -35.83 -39.39 13.03
N SER A 157 -36.57 -38.80 12.08
CA SER A 157 -38.05 -38.76 11.95
C SER A 157 -38.72 -40.15 12.10
N PRO A 158 -40.07 -40.33 12.24
CA PRO A 158 -41.17 -39.51 11.70
C PRO A 158 -42.51 -39.38 12.53
N GLU A 159 -43.40 -38.46 12.08
CA GLU A 159 -44.89 -38.39 12.21
C GLU A 159 -45.52 -38.30 13.63
N THR A 160 -46.47 -37.40 13.95
CA THR A 160 -47.83 -37.21 13.37
C THR A 160 -48.40 -35.80 13.60
N ASN A 161 -49.19 -35.34 12.64
CA ASN A 161 -50.12 -34.20 12.75
C ASN A 161 -51.16 -34.38 13.87
N ALA A 162 -51.29 -33.39 14.76
CA ALA A 162 -52.55 -33.10 15.44
C ALA A 162 -52.62 -31.61 15.80
N PHE A 163 -53.30 -30.86 14.93
CA PHE A 163 -54.24 -29.78 15.22
C PHE A 163 -54.22 -29.19 16.65
N THR A 164 -53.93 -27.90 16.78
CA THR A 164 -54.84 -26.82 17.27
C THR A 164 -54.09 -25.75 18.10
N ASN A 165 -54.23 -24.50 17.65
CA ASN A 165 -54.18 -23.23 18.39
C ASN A 165 -52.92 -22.86 19.20
N ALA A 166 -52.22 -21.82 18.74
CA ALA A 166 -52.64 -20.45 19.09
C ALA A 166 -51.97 -19.42 18.16
N TYR A 167 -52.79 -18.52 17.62
CA TYR A 167 -52.42 -17.28 16.92
C TYR A 167 -51.82 -17.38 15.51
N SER A 168 -52.73 -17.54 14.53
CA SER A 168 -52.65 -16.76 13.29
C SER A 168 -53.21 -15.35 13.55
N ILE A 169 -53.01 -14.44 12.57
CA ILE A 169 -53.63 -13.10 12.37
C ILE A 169 -52.75 -11.94 12.89
N ILE A 170 -52.19 -11.03 12.07
CA ILE A 170 -52.48 -10.68 10.66
C ILE A 170 -51.26 -10.04 9.98
N ALA A 171 -51.04 -10.45 8.74
CA ALA A 171 -50.33 -9.70 7.72
C ALA A 171 -51.20 -8.54 7.23
N LEU A 172 -50.66 -7.33 7.08
CA LEU A 172 -51.13 -6.41 6.04
C LEU A 172 -49.95 -5.63 5.46
N TYR A 173 -49.35 -6.23 4.43
CA TYR A 173 -48.80 -5.48 3.32
C TYR A 173 -49.87 -5.44 2.20
N THR A 174 -50.03 -4.28 1.57
CA THR A 174 -50.74 -4.01 0.30
C THR A 174 -52.27 -3.84 0.34
N HIS A 175 -52.79 -2.60 0.21
CA HIS A 175 -53.18 -2.02 -1.09
C HIS A 175 -53.54 -0.52 -1.00
N ALA A 176 -53.36 0.17 -2.13
CA ALA A 176 -53.40 1.61 -2.40
C ALA A 176 -54.75 2.34 -2.23
N SER A 177 -54.71 3.67 -1.95
CA SER A 177 -55.38 4.77 -2.69
C SER A 177 -55.52 6.08 -1.88
N ARG A 178 -55.20 7.23 -2.53
CA ARG A 178 -55.77 8.61 -2.35
C ARG A 178 -55.50 9.35 -1.00
N TYR A 179 -55.29 10.67 -0.84
CA TYR A 179 -55.30 11.91 -1.66
C TYR A 179 -54.65 13.06 -0.78
N PRO A 180 -54.66 14.37 -1.13
CA PRO A 180 -53.52 15.29 -1.03
C PRO A 180 -53.54 16.28 0.16
N GLN A 181 -52.44 17.04 0.32
CA GLN A 181 -52.40 18.53 0.36
C GLN A 181 -51.01 18.97 -0.10
#